data_AF-A0A0D9A124-F1
#
_entry.id   AF-A0A0D9A124-F1
#
_cell.length_a   1.000
_cell.length_b   1.000
_cell.length_c   1.000
_cell.angle_alpha   90.00
_cell.angle_beta   90.00
_cell.angle_gamma   90.00
#
_symmetry.space_group_name_H-M   'P 1'
#
loop_
_entity.id
_entity.type
_entity.pdbx_description
1 polymer ?
#
loop_
_entity_poly.entity_id
_entity_poly.type
_entity_poly.pdbx_seq_one_letter_code
_entity_poly.pdbx_strand_id
1 'polypeptide(L)'
;MIESKNLPAPLRQVWKPMWLVSLGVHGMLLAIPLPTEQKSKPVVEEKPEELVRLTQIETSPGPVTVAPEAEKERLAPRISRRSPRKPPVASTQPTPLPAKPAASKPTPAVVSPQQQPVAIAPFSPPSAIEIDPQKQELLPPPEEIADPTPSLDVAVSPSPNSKPIAIADIQGIPIDPTWQAVEQPNQAIAAAEMFVQADGKPYPDIVGQIAQVPNKNPDVVFEEFFRLQLASANFQVEPFGTYAPGGGLYKLTPKGSNTTPLYLTLAPDKQGTGTIVTIWKKYPSSEE
;
A
#
# COMPACT_ATOMS: atom_id res chain seq x y z
N MET A 1 -25.70 -23.84 -33.26
CA MET A 1 -24.89 -24.41 -34.36
C MET A 1 -24.04 -23.29 -34.93
N ILE A 2 -22.75 -23.26 -34.60
CA ILE A 2 -21.83 -22.23 -35.11
C ILE A 2 -21.28 -22.75 -36.44
N GLU A 3 -21.56 -22.07 -37.54
CA GLU A 3 -21.10 -22.47 -38.87
C GLU A 3 -19.58 -22.35 -38.98
N SER A 4 -18.88 -23.49 -38.91
CA SER A 4 -17.42 -23.62 -39.03
C SER A 4 -16.87 -23.38 -40.44
N LYS A 5 -17.62 -22.69 -41.32
CA LYS A 5 -17.33 -22.58 -42.75
C LYS A 5 -16.27 -21.52 -43.11
N ASN A 6 -15.84 -20.69 -42.16
CA ASN A 6 -14.90 -19.58 -42.43
C ASN A 6 -13.49 -19.74 -41.82
N LEU A 7 -13.14 -20.91 -41.26
CA LEU A 7 -11.79 -21.13 -40.75
C LEU A 7 -10.82 -21.56 -41.88
N PRO A 8 -9.57 -21.03 -41.91
CA PRO A 8 -8.56 -21.41 -42.89
C PRO A 8 -8.21 -22.89 -42.75
N ALA A 9 -7.89 -23.55 -43.87
CA ALA A 9 -7.67 -25.00 -43.96
C ALA A 9 -6.80 -25.62 -42.85
N PRO A 10 -5.64 -25.05 -42.45
CA PRO A 10 -4.83 -25.66 -41.38
C PRO A 10 -5.52 -25.62 -40.01
N LEU A 11 -6.37 -24.62 -39.73
CA LEU A 11 -7.07 -24.49 -38.44
C LEU A 11 -8.20 -25.51 -38.28
N ARG A 12 -8.82 -25.97 -39.37
CA ARG A 12 -9.89 -26.98 -39.32
C ARG A 12 -9.40 -28.34 -38.83
N GLN A 13 -8.12 -28.65 -39.06
CA GLN A 13 -7.53 -29.93 -38.69
C GLN A 13 -7.14 -29.99 -37.20
N VAL A 14 -6.82 -28.85 -36.58
CA VAL A 14 -6.37 -28.77 -35.18
C VAL A 14 -7.52 -28.56 -34.19
N TRP A 15 -8.66 -28.01 -34.62
CA TRP A 15 -9.76 -27.70 -33.69
C TRP A 15 -10.45 -28.95 -33.10
N LYS A 16 -10.63 -30.01 -33.88
CA LYS A 16 -11.29 -31.25 -33.41
C LYS A 16 -10.58 -31.92 -32.23
N PRO A 17 -9.26 -32.16 -32.25
CA PRO A 17 -8.58 -32.75 -31.09
C PRO A 17 -8.59 -31.81 -29.89
N MET A 18 -8.51 -30.49 -30.09
CA MET A 18 -8.52 -29.52 -28.99
C MET A 18 -9.84 -29.54 -28.20
N TRP A 19 -10.98 -29.75 -28.87
CA TRP A 19 -12.27 -29.85 -28.21
C TRP A 19 -12.41 -31.13 -27.37
N LEU A 20 -11.86 -32.26 -27.85
CA LEU A 20 -11.84 -33.52 -27.10
C LEU A 20 -10.99 -33.44 -25.84
N VAL A 21 -9.84 -32.76 -25.89
CA VAL A 21 -8.99 -32.54 -24.71
C VAL A 21 -9.73 -31.70 -23.66
N SER A 22 -10.44 -30.64 -24.08
CA SER A 22 -11.23 -29.81 -23.17
C SER A 22 -12.33 -30.58 -22.46
N LEU A 23 -13.10 -31.42 -23.18
CA LEU A 23 -14.11 -32.29 -22.55
C LEU A 23 -13.50 -33.30 -21.57
N GLY A 24 -12.34 -33.86 -21.91
CA GLY A 24 -11.63 -34.80 -21.03
C GLY A 24 -11.22 -34.17 -19.70
N VAL A 25 -10.60 -32.98 -19.74
CA VAL A 25 -10.18 -32.26 -18.53
C VAL A 25 -11.38 -31.85 -17.68
N HIS A 26 -12.46 -31.39 -18.30
CA HIS A 26 -13.67 -31.01 -17.56
C HIS A 26 -14.34 -32.21 -16.89
N GLY A 27 -14.38 -33.37 -17.56
CA GLY A 27 -14.89 -34.61 -16.97
C GLY A 27 -14.05 -35.09 -15.79
N MET A 28 -12.72 -34.94 -15.87
CA MET A 28 -11.80 -35.32 -14.79
C MET A 28 -11.97 -34.44 -13.54
N LEU A 29 -12.22 -33.13 -13.71
CA LEU A 29 -12.49 -32.21 -12.59
C LEU A 29 -13.77 -32.57 -11.81
N LEU A 30 -14.79 -33.08 -12.49
CA LEU A 30 -16.05 -33.50 -11.84
C LEU A 30 -15.93 -34.82 -11.08
N ALA A 31 -14.89 -35.62 -11.36
CA ALA A 31 -14.64 -36.89 -10.69
C ALA A 31 -13.87 -36.74 -9.36
N ILE A 32 -13.37 -35.55 -9.05
CA ILE A 32 -12.67 -35.29 -7.79
C ILE A 32 -13.73 -35.15 -6.68
N PRO A 33 -13.76 -36.07 -5.69
CA PRO A 33 -14.73 -35.99 -4.60
C PRO A 33 -14.49 -34.72 -3.81
N LEU A 34 -15.51 -33.85 -3.74
CA LEU A 34 -15.46 -32.65 -2.91
C LEU A 34 -15.35 -33.07 -1.43
N PRO A 35 -14.37 -32.53 -0.68
CA PRO A 35 -14.25 -32.80 0.75
C PRO A 35 -15.53 -32.33 1.44
N THR A 36 -16.23 -33.28 2.05
CA THR A 36 -17.48 -33.01 2.76
C THR A 36 -17.13 -32.25 4.03
N GLU A 37 -17.70 -31.06 4.21
CA GLU A 37 -17.43 -30.21 5.37
C GLU A 37 -17.67 -30.97 6.68
N GLN A 38 -16.60 -31.12 7.45
CA GLN A 38 -16.62 -31.74 8.76
C GLN A 38 -17.24 -30.73 9.75
N LYS A 39 -18.52 -30.94 10.03
CA LYS A 39 -19.31 -30.23 11.04
C LYS A 39 -18.57 -30.21 12.39
N SER A 40 -17.90 -29.10 12.69
CA SER A 40 -17.20 -28.89 13.96
C SER A 40 -18.20 -28.79 15.11
N LYS A 41 -17.93 -29.57 16.17
CA LYS A 41 -18.66 -29.53 17.44
C LYS A 41 -18.41 -28.19 18.16
N PRO A 42 -19.39 -27.66 18.91
CA PRO A 42 -19.19 -26.47 19.72
C PRO A 42 -18.25 -26.77 20.90
N VAL A 43 -17.17 -25.99 21.00
CA VAL A 43 -16.26 -25.97 22.16
C VAL A 43 -16.90 -25.13 23.25
N VAL A 44 -16.92 -25.71 24.45
CA VAL A 44 -17.48 -25.17 25.69
C VAL A 44 -16.66 -23.97 26.16
N GLU A 45 -17.38 -22.90 26.50
CA GLU A 45 -16.92 -21.64 27.06
C GLU A 45 -16.50 -21.86 28.53
N GLU A 46 -15.19 -21.76 28.83
CA GLU A 46 -14.68 -21.71 30.21
C GLU A 46 -14.36 -20.27 30.63
N LYS A 47 -14.72 -20.04 31.89
CA LYS A 47 -14.94 -18.81 32.66
C LYS A 47 -13.62 -18.11 33.08
N PRO A 48 -13.57 -16.77 33.16
CA PRO A 48 -12.42 -16.07 33.72
C PRO A 48 -12.56 -15.85 35.25
N GLU A 49 -11.70 -16.52 36.01
CA GLU A 49 -11.30 -16.20 37.40
C GLU A 49 -9.86 -15.66 37.32
N GLU A 50 -9.30 -14.77 38.13
CA GLU A 50 -9.69 -13.94 39.26
C GLU A 50 -8.49 -12.98 39.48
N LEU A 51 -8.74 -11.77 40.00
CA LEU A 51 -7.74 -10.75 40.31
C LEU A 51 -6.63 -11.28 41.26
N VAL A 52 -5.36 -10.98 40.96
CA VAL A 52 -4.28 -11.03 41.96
C VAL A 52 -3.59 -9.67 42.05
N ARG A 53 -3.78 -9.03 43.21
CA ARG A 53 -3.06 -7.83 43.68
C ARG A 53 -1.64 -8.24 44.08
N LEU A 54 -0.61 -7.57 43.53
CA LEU A 54 0.74 -7.65 44.08
C LEU A 54 1.27 -6.27 44.49
N THR A 55 1.49 -6.24 45.81
CA THR A 55 2.26 -5.41 46.72
C THR A 55 3.28 -4.45 46.13
N GLN A 56 3.15 -3.19 46.52
CA GLN A 56 4.02 -2.04 46.26
C GLN A 56 5.20 -2.07 47.26
N ILE A 57 6.44 -1.93 46.78
CA ILE A 57 7.63 -1.77 47.63
C ILE A 57 8.25 -0.40 47.36
N GLU A 58 8.52 0.33 48.46
CA GLU A 58 9.16 1.64 48.56
C GLU A 58 10.43 1.80 47.71
N THR A 59 10.56 2.96 47.07
CA THR A 59 11.81 3.42 46.45
C THR A 59 12.26 4.74 47.07
N SER A 60 13.47 4.71 47.64
CA SER A 60 14.16 5.81 48.31
C SER A 60 14.66 6.87 47.30
N PRO A 61 14.57 8.18 47.58
CA PRO A 61 15.12 9.21 46.71
C PRO A 61 16.57 9.55 47.09
N GLY A 62 17.47 9.47 46.12
CA GLY A 62 18.84 9.99 46.23
C GLY A 62 19.07 11.12 45.22
N PRO A 63 19.42 12.35 45.65
CA PRO A 63 19.67 13.48 44.77
C PRO A 63 21.17 13.59 44.45
N VAL A 64 21.52 13.86 43.20
CA VAL A 64 22.82 14.46 42.88
C VAL A 64 22.61 15.63 41.91
N THR A 65 22.52 16.80 42.52
CA THR A 65 22.89 18.10 41.97
C THR A 65 24.40 18.13 41.71
N VAL A 66 24.83 18.74 40.59
CA VAL A 66 25.86 19.79 40.51
C VAL A 66 26.01 20.21 39.03
N ALA A 67 25.76 21.50 38.78
CA ALA A 67 26.03 22.26 37.56
C ALA A 67 27.46 22.87 37.63
N PRO A 68 27.87 23.95 36.91
CA PRO A 68 27.50 24.50 35.60
C PRO A 68 28.74 24.87 34.71
N GLU A 69 28.47 25.53 33.57
CA GLU A 69 29.24 26.70 33.04
C GLU A 69 30.54 26.50 32.23
N ALA A 70 30.50 26.91 30.94
CA ALA A 70 31.40 27.92 30.35
C ALA A 70 31.20 28.05 28.81
N GLU A 71 30.39 29.04 28.45
CA GLU A 71 30.59 30.07 27.43
C GLU A 71 31.85 30.00 26.53
N LYS A 72 31.65 30.03 25.19
CA LYS A 72 32.49 30.85 24.29
C LYS A 72 31.81 31.23 22.98
N GLU A 73 31.33 32.46 23.00
CA GLU A 73 31.20 33.45 21.92
C GLU A 73 32.13 33.27 20.70
N ARG A 74 31.59 33.30 19.46
CA ARG A 74 32.25 33.95 18.31
C ARG A 74 31.31 34.28 17.12
N LEU A 75 31.00 35.56 17.02
CA LEU A 75 30.84 36.47 15.86
C LEU A 75 30.72 35.93 14.41
N ALA A 76 29.75 36.52 13.69
CA ALA A 76 29.36 36.37 12.29
C ALA A 76 30.46 36.72 11.23
N PRO A 77 30.22 36.49 9.91
CA PRO A 77 29.51 37.50 9.13
C PRO A 77 28.52 36.99 8.07
N ARG A 78 27.50 37.82 7.90
CA ARG A 78 26.48 37.92 6.87
C ARG A 78 27.12 38.10 5.48
N ILE A 79 26.87 37.18 4.53
CA ILE A 79 27.11 37.42 3.10
C ILE A 79 25.77 37.42 2.35
N SER A 80 25.33 38.64 2.08
CA SER A 80 24.27 38.98 1.16
C SER A 80 24.78 38.76 -0.28
N ARG A 81 24.22 37.80 -1.02
CA ARG A 81 24.42 37.72 -2.48
C ARG A 81 23.09 37.96 -3.19
N ARG A 82 22.85 39.24 -3.48
CA ARG A 82 21.98 39.69 -4.57
C ARG A 82 22.49 39.06 -5.87
N SER A 83 21.58 38.46 -6.63
CA SER A 83 21.74 38.28 -8.07
C SER A 83 20.58 38.95 -8.82
N PRO A 84 20.81 39.45 -10.04
CA PRO A 84 20.05 40.56 -10.60
C PRO A 84 18.77 40.12 -11.32
N ARG A 85 17.76 40.93 -11.09
CA ARG A 85 16.54 41.18 -11.88
C ARG A 85 16.83 41.13 -13.39
N LYS A 86 16.23 40.15 -14.11
CA LYS A 86 16.05 40.25 -15.56
C LYS A 86 14.88 41.18 -15.88
N PRO A 87 14.98 42.02 -16.93
CA PRO A 87 13.93 42.97 -17.31
C PRO A 87 12.71 42.27 -17.95
N PRO A 88 11.53 42.92 -17.89
CA PRO A 88 10.29 42.40 -18.47
C PRO A 88 10.32 42.55 -19.99
N VAL A 89 9.99 41.47 -20.71
CA VAL A 89 9.63 41.55 -22.13
C VAL A 89 8.18 42.00 -22.19
N ALA A 90 7.98 43.21 -22.69
CA ALA A 90 6.70 43.68 -23.18
C ALA A 90 6.28 42.81 -24.36
N SER A 91 5.09 42.21 -24.29
CA SER A 91 4.35 41.82 -25.49
C SER A 91 2.94 42.40 -25.40
N THR A 92 2.72 43.31 -26.33
CA THR A 92 1.48 43.93 -26.76
C THR A 92 0.48 42.86 -27.23
N GLN A 93 -0.78 42.93 -26.78
CA GLN A 93 -1.90 43.42 -27.62
C GLN A 93 -3.26 42.98 -27.02
N PRO A 94 -4.30 43.85 -27.03
CA PRO A 94 -5.58 43.60 -26.40
C PRO A 94 -6.59 42.95 -27.37
N THR A 95 -7.54 42.20 -26.81
CA THR A 95 -8.85 41.98 -27.47
C THR A 95 -9.94 41.97 -26.40
N PRO A 96 -10.74 43.05 -26.29
CA PRO A 96 -11.96 43.06 -25.53
C PRO A 96 -13.16 42.72 -26.41
N LEU A 97 -13.99 41.78 -25.97
CA LEU A 97 -15.33 41.49 -26.51
C LEU A 97 -16.27 41.23 -25.30
N PRO A 98 -17.59 41.45 -25.45
CA PRO A 98 -18.31 42.46 -24.67
C PRO A 98 -19.09 41.89 -23.49
N ALA A 99 -19.38 42.81 -22.56
CA ALA A 99 -20.22 42.65 -21.40
C ALA A 99 -21.63 42.11 -21.70
N LYS A 100 -22.10 41.21 -20.84
CA LYS A 100 -23.53 40.97 -20.61
C LYS A 100 -23.89 41.48 -19.19
N PRO A 101 -24.90 42.35 -19.03
CA PRO A 101 -25.17 43.01 -17.75
C PRO A 101 -26.15 42.24 -16.85
N ALA A 102 -25.93 42.40 -15.53
CA ALA A 102 -26.86 42.63 -14.40
C ALA A 102 -28.02 41.61 -14.20
N ALA A 103 -28.47 41.22 -13.00
CA ALA A 103 -28.32 41.58 -11.59
C ALA A 103 -28.79 40.31 -10.80
N SER A 104 -28.58 40.06 -9.52
CA SER A 104 -28.84 40.89 -8.35
C SER A 104 -28.30 40.20 -7.09
N LYS A 105 -27.77 41.00 -6.16
CA LYS A 105 -27.66 40.74 -4.71
C LYS A 105 -29.05 40.42 -4.10
N PRO A 106 -29.18 39.76 -2.92
CA PRO A 106 -28.55 40.22 -1.67
C PRO A 106 -28.00 39.13 -0.71
N THR A 107 -26.97 39.53 0.04
CA THR A 107 -26.51 39.04 1.36
C THR A 107 -27.57 39.38 2.44
N PRO A 108 -27.56 38.92 3.73
CA PRO A 108 -26.56 38.12 4.46
C PRO A 108 -27.12 37.06 5.46
N ALA A 109 -26.26 36.13 5.91
CA ALA A 109 -26.32 35.62 7.29
C ALA A 109 -24.92 35.12 7.71
N VAL A 110 -24.25 35.97 8.48
CA VAL A 110 -23.04 35.64 9.24
C VAL A 110 -23.49 34.80 10.44
N VAL A 111 -23.08 33.53 10.49
CA VAL A 111 -23.10 32.73 11.71
C VAL A 111 -21.67 32.25 11.93
N SER A 112 -20.96 32.94 12.81
CA SER A 112 -19.66 32.51 13.32
C SER A 112 -19.88 31.41 14.36
N PRO A 113 -19.39 30.17 14.17
CA PRO A 113 -19.22 29.25 15.28
C PRO A 113 -17.99 29.69 16.07
N GLN A 114 -18.23 30.22 17.26
CA GLN A 114 -17.23 30.49 18.27
C GLN A 114 -16.61 29.14 18.70
N GLN A 115 -15.46 28.79 18.13
CA GLN A 115 -14.69 27.63 18.58
C GLN A 115 -14.13 27.95 19.97
N GLN A 116 -14.68 27.29 21.00
CA GLN A 116 -14.05 27.22 22.31
C GLN A 116 -12.69 26.53 22.16
N PRO A 117 -11.60 27.08 22.73
CA PRO A 117 -10.35 26.36 22.87
C PRO A 117 -10.57 25.21 23.86
N VAL A 118 -10.74 24.00 23.34
CA VAL A 118 -10.65 22.80 24.17
C VAL A 118 -9.18 22.69 24.58
N ALA A 119 -8.93 22.88 25.87
CA ALA A 119 -7.63 22.66 26.47
C ALA A 119 -7.16 21.24 26.14
N ILE A 120 -6.14 21.13 25.30
CA ILE A 120 -5.44 19.88 25.01
C ILE A 120 -4.78 19.47 26.33
N ALA A 121 -5.34 18.45 26.98
CA ALA A 121 -4.69 17.80 28.10
C ALA A 121 -3.30 17.31 27.65
N PRO A 122 -2.24 17.49 28.47
CA PRO A 122 -0.91 17.02 28.10
C PRO A 122 -0.94 15.50 27.87
N PHE A 123 -0.60 15.11 26.64
CA PHE A 123 -0.37 13.71 26.28
C PHE A 123 0.66 13.12 27.26
N SER A 124 0.25 12.06 27.93
CA SER A 124 1.15 11.28 28.79
C SER A 124 2.24 10.67 27.92
N PRO A 125 3.51 10.70 28.35
CA PRO A 125 4.60 10.09 27.60
C PRO A 125 4.38 8.56 27.48
N PRO A 126 4.81 7.94 26.37
CA PRO A 126 4.69 6.50 26.19
C PRO A 126 5.45 5.79 27.32
N SER A 127 4.74 4.92 28.04
CA SER A 127 5.35 4.06 29.04
C SER A 127 6.43 3.22 28.37
N ALA A 128 7.65 3.32 28.90
CA ALA A 128 8.76 2.48 28.51
C ALA A 128 8.38 1.02 28.79
N ILE A 129 8.35 0.21 27.74
CA ILE A 129 8.21 -1.25 27.85
C ILE A 129 9.55 -1.75 28.39
N GLU A 130 9.61 -1.92 29.71
CA GLU A 130 10.73 -2.56 30.40
C GLU A 130 10.56 -4.08 30.20
N ILE A 131 11.34 -4.61 29.26
CA ILE A 131 11.41 -6.03 28.93
C ILE A 131 12.13 -6.71 30.11
N ASP A 132 11.38 -7.44 30.93
CA ASP A 132 11.88 -8.27 32.02
C ASP A 132 12.73 -9.44 31.47
N PRO A 133 14.06 -9.46 31.71
CA PRO A 133 14.94 -10.50 31.19
C PRO A 133 14.95 -11.78 32.05
N GLN A 134 14.19 -11.87 33.16
CA GLN A 134 14.26 -13.01 34.08
C GLN A 134 13.15 -14.06 33.92
N LYS A 135 12.19 -13.86 33.01
CA LYS A 135 11.17 -14.87 32.69
C LYS A 135 11.60 -15.76 31.51
N GLN A 136 12.81 -16.31 31.55
CA GLN A 136 13.15 -17.49 30.76
C GLN A 136 12.63 -18.72 31.51
N GLU A 137 11.36 -19.00 31.31
CA GLU A 137 10.74 -20.25 31.73
C GLU A 137 11.45 -21.41 31.00
N LEU A 138 12.04 -22.30 31.79
CA LEU A 138 12.71 -23.51 31.35
C LEU A 138 11.72 -24.36 30.54
N LEU A 139 11.91 -24.41 29.22
CA LEU A 139 11.20 -25.34 28.36
C LEU A 139 11.46 -26.78 28.82
N PRO A 140 10.44 -27.64 28.95
CA PRO A 140 10.64 -29.05 29.20
C PRO A 140 11.41 -29.69 28.02
N PRO A 141 12.20 -30.75 28.28
CA PRO A 141 12.92 -31.47 27.25
C PRO A 141 11.94 -32.03 26.21
N PRO A 142 12.31 -32.02 24.91
CA PRO A 142 11.46 -32.53 23.85
C PRO A 142 11.28 -34.04 24.02
N GLU A 143 10.03 -34.47 24.23
CA GLU A 143 9.66 -35.87 24.11
C GLU A 143 9.88 -36.33 22.67
N GLU A 144 10.72 -37.35 22.54
CA GLU A 144 11.04 -38.07 21.33
C GLU A 144 9.81 -38.86 20.85
N ILE A 145 8.94 -38.20 20.09
CA ILE A 145 7.82 -38.85 19.41
C ILE A 145 8.36 -39.45 18.11
N ALA A 146 8.45 -40.77 18.09
CA ALA A 146 8.73 -41.56 16.90
C ALA A 146 7.68 -41.31 15.79
N ASP A 147 8.20 -41.18 14.56
CA ASP A 147 7.61 -41.25 13.21
C ASP A 147 6.22 -41.90 12.99
N PRO A 148 5.58 -41.75 11.81
CA PRO A 148 5.71 -40.73 10.76
C PRO A 148 4.31 -40.20 10.33
N THR A 149 4.14 -38.87 10.23
CA THR A 149 2.95 -38.31 9.56
C THR A 149 3.32 -37.94 8.14
N PRO A 150 2.64 -38.45 7.09
CA PRO A 150 2.88 -38.00 5.73
C PRO A 150 2.43 -36.55 5.62
N SER A 151 3.39 -35.65 5.45
CA SER A 151 3.15 -34.27 5.02
C SER A 151 2.40 -34.32 3.70
N LEU A 152 1.08 -34.10 3.76
CA LEU A 152 0.32 -33.64 2.62
C LEU A 152 0.79 -32.22 2.36
N ASP A 153 1.82 -32.11 1.51
CA ASP A 153 2.17 -30.88 0.82
C ASP A 153 0.91 -30.38 0.12
N VAL A 154 0.13 -29.52 0.80
CA VAL A 154 -0.81 -28.63 0.15
C VAL A 154 0.05 -27.61 -0.57
N ALA A 155 0.63 -28.06 -1.69
CA ALA A 155 1.11 -27.18 -2.72
C ALA A 155 -0.10 -26.36 -3.14
N VAL A 156 -0.21 -25.15 -2.59
CA VAL A 156 -1.05 -24.10 -3.14
C VAL A 156 -0.54 -23.92 -4.56
N SER A 157 -1.16 -24.66 -5.49
CA SER A 157 -0.78 -24.68 -6.89
C SER A 157 -0.86 -23.25 -7.38
N PRO A 158 0.26 -22.59 -7.69
CA PRO A 158 0.23 -21.23 -8.20
C PRO A 158 -0.65 -21.25 -9.44
N SER A 159 -1.67 -20.40 -9.45
CA SER A 159 -2.66 -20.35 -10.52
C SER A 159 -1.93 -20.30 -11.87
N PRO A 160 -2.07 -21.30 -12.76
CA PRO A 160 -1.18 -21.50 -13.91
C PRO A 160 -1.30 -20.44 -15.02
N ASN A 161 -2.07 -19.37 -14.80
CA ASN A 161 -2.32 -18.31 -15.77
C ASN A 161 -1.78 -16.93 -15.38
N SER A 162 -1.04 -16.79 -14.28
CA SER A 162 -0.40 -15.51 -13.94
C SER A 162 0.77 -15.25 -14.89
N LYS A 163 0.53 -14.47 -15.97
CA LYS A 163 1.57 -14.07 -16.91
C LYS A 163 2.61 -13.24 -16.15
N PRO A 164 3.90 -13.65 -16.11
CA PRO A 164 4.94 -12.86 -15.46
C PRO A 164 4.98 -11.49 -16.12
N ILE A 165 4.95 -10.43 -15.30
CA ILE A 165 4.91 -9.09 -15.83
C ILE A 165 6.24 -8.85 -16.56
N ALA A 166 6.19 -8.63 -17.87
CA ALA A 166 7.35 -8.20 -18.64
C ALA A 166 7.60 -6.72 -18.34
N ILE A 167 8.17 -6.45 -17.17
CA ILE A 167 8.42 -5.11 -16.67
C ILE A 167 9.80 -4.69 -17.14
N ALA A 168 9.85 -4.04 -18.30
CA ALA A 168 10.92 -3.08 -18.52
C ALA A 168 10.73 -1.97 -17.46
N ASP A 169 11.80 -1.68 -16.71
CA ASP A 169 11.90 -0.62 -15.69
C ASP A 169 10.86 0.48 -15.88
N ILE A 170 9.88 0.56 -14.97
CA ILE A 170 8.88 1.63 -15.03
C ILE A 170 9.58 2.92 -14.57
N GLN A 171 10.18 3.64 -15.51
CA GLN A 171 10.93 4.87 -15.26
C GLN A 171 12.03 4.73 -14.19
N GLY A 172 12.68 3.57 -14.12
CA GLY A 172 13.73 3.27 -13.14
C GLY A 172 13.22 2.94 -11.74
N ILE A 173 11.90 2.73 -11.57
CA ILE A 173 11.36 2.13 -10.34
C ILE A 173 11.57 0.61 -10.44
N PRO A 174 12.33 0.04 -9.51
CA PRO A 174 12.62 -1.39 -9.52
C PRO A 174 11.37 -2.15 -9.11
N ILE A 175 11.07 -3.21 -9.86
CA ILE A 175 9.92 -4.06 -9.61
C ILE A 175 10.39 -5.51 -9.56
N ASP A 176 9.92 -6.24 -8.57
CA ASP A 176 10.26 -7.63 -8.36
C ASP A 176 9.55 -8.52 -9.41
N PRO A 177 10.27 -9.43 -10.09
CA PRO A 177 9.68 -10.31 -11.11
C PRO A 177 8.67 -11.33 -10.54
N THR A 178 8.65 -11.54 -9.23
CA THR A 178 7.69 -12.43 -8.56
C THR A 178 6.30 -11.81 -8.40
N TRP A 179 6.15 -10.51 -8.66
CA TRP A 179 4.86 -9.84 -8.55
C TRP A 179 3.92 -10.25 -9.68
N GLN A 180 2.63 -10.35 -9.33
CA GLN A 180 1.61 -10.81 -10.27
C GLN A 180 0.87 -9.63 -10.90
N ALA A 181 0.68 -9.68 -12.21
CA ALA A 181 -0.14 -8.71 -12.92
C ALA A 181 -1.59 -8.82 -12.43
N VAL A 182 -2.19 -7.70 -12.06
CA VAL A 182 -3.63 -7.66 -11.78
C VAL A 182 -4.37 -7.34 -13.06
N GLU A 183 -4.88 -8.37 -13.75
CA GLU A 183 -5.63 -8.20 -14.99
C GLU A 183 -7.02 -7.57 -14.77
N GLN A 184 -7.62 -7.81 -13.60
CA GLN A 184 -8.96 -7.34 -13.23
C GLN A 184 -8.94 -6.64 -11.86
N PRO A 185 -8.54 -5.35 -11.82
CA PRO A 185 -8.40 -4.63 -10.56
C PRO A 185 -9.71 -4.55 -9.75
N ASN A 186 -10.85 -4.51 -10.43
CA ASN A 186 -12.19 -4.55 -9.83
C ASN A 186 -12.47 -5.81 -8.98
N GLN A 187 -11.75 -6.91 -9.21
CA GLN A 187 -11.90 -8.14 -8.43
C GLN A 187 -10.86 -8.28 -7.31
N ALA A 188 -9.68 -7.69 -7.50
CA ALA A 188 -8.54 -7.88 -6.61
C ALA A 188 -8.42 -6.82 -5.52
N ILE A 189 -8.93 -5.60 -5.73
CA ILE A 189 -8.67 -4.45 -4.84
C ILE A 189 -9.93 -4.15 -4.01
N ALA A 190 -9.78 -3.94 -2.70
CA ALA A 190 -10.88 -3.61 -1.80
C ALA A 190 -11.62 -2.32 -2.20
N ALA A 191 -10.87 -1.33 -2.69
CA ALA A 191 -11.35 -0.02 -3.14
C ALA A 191 -10.99 0.19 -4.62
N ALA A 192 -11.34 -0.79 -5.46
CA ALA A 192 -10.94 -0.81 -6.86
C ALA A 192 -11.40 0.42 -7.66
N GLU A 193 -12.54 1.01 -7.31
CA GLU A 193 -13.03 2.27 -7.90
C GLU A 193 -12.02 3.44 -7.83
N MET A 194 -11.03 3.38 -6.95
CA MET A 194 -9.97 4.38 -6.88
C MET A 194 -8.81 4.09 -7.85
N PHE A 195 -8.76 2.91 -8.47
CA PHE A 195 -7.69 2.48 -9.38
C PHE A 195 -8.20 2.28 -10.81
N VAL A 196 -9.50 2.07 -10.97
CA VAL A 196 -10.15 1.91 -12.27
C VAL A 196 -11.27 2.92 -12.46
N GLN A 197 -11.48 3.32 -13.70
CA GLN A 197 -12.61 4.11 -14.12
C GLN A 197 -13.91 3.29 -14.04
N ALA A 198 -15.06 3.94 -14.19
CA ALA A 198 -16.37 3.30 -14.19
C ALA A 198 -16.52 2.20 -15.26
N ASP A 199 -15.72 2.23 -16.33
CA ASP A 199 -15.70 1.21 -17.38
C ASP A 199 -14.80 0.00 -17.05
N GLY A 200 -14.18 -0.01 -15.86
CA GLY A 200 -13.28 -1.06 -15.39
C GLY A 200 -11.84 -0.96 -15.89
N LYS A 201 -11.49 0.06 -16.69
CA LYS A 201 -10.11 0.25 -17.15
C LYS A 201 -9.27 1.01 -16.12
N PRO A 202 -7.97 0.70 -16.00
CA PRO A 202 -7.06 1.48 -15.17
C PRO A 202 -7.02 2.95 -15.61
N TYR A 203 -6.86 3.88 -14.66
CA TYR A 203 -6.67 5.29 -14.98
C TYR A 203 -5.45 5.52 -15.91
N PRO A 204 -5.52 6.44 -16.89
CA PRO A 204 -4.44 6.67 -17.86
C PRO A 204 -3.16 7.26 -17.24
N ASP A 205 -3.27 7.83 -16.04
CA ASP A 205 -2.13 8.33 -15.27
C ASP A 205 -1.39 7.21 -14.53
N ILE A 206 -1.92 5.97 -14.49
CA ILE A 206 -1.18 4.81 -13.98
C ILE A 206 -0.07 4.45 -14.98
N VAL A 207 1.14 4.28 -14.48
CA VAL A 207 2.30 3.87 -15.28
C VAL A 207 2.46 2.35 -15.18
N GLY A 208 2.40 1.69 -16.34
CA GLY A 208 2.58 0.24 -16.43
C GLY A 208 1.38 -0.54 -15.93
N GLN A 209 1.63 -1.70 -15.31
CA GLN A 209 0.58 -2.60 -14.82
C GLN A 209 0.44 -2.49 -13.30
N ILE A 210 -0.80 -2.62 -12.82
CA ILE A 210 -1.08 -2.79 -11.40
C ILE A 210 -0.56 -4.16 -10.99
N ALA A 211 0.24 -4.21 -9.93
CA ALA A 211 0.88 -5.43 -9.46
C ALA A 211 0.32 -5.85 -8.10
N GLN A 212 0.26 -7.16 -7.84
CA GLN A 212 -0.10 -7.72 -6.55
C GLN A 212 1.09 -8.47 -5.96
N VAL A 213 1.32 -8.22 -4.67
CA VAL A 213 2.27 -8.91 -3.81
C VAL A 213 1.45 -9.74 -2.82
N PRO A 214 1.34 -11.07 -3.01
CA PRO A 214 0.55 -11.91 -2.12
C PRO A 214 1.21 -12.06 -0.75
N ASN A 215 0.39 -12.30 0.28
CA ASN A 215 0.83 -12.64 1.64
C ASN A 215 1.71 -11.58 2.32
N LYS A 216 1.57 -10.31 1.92
CA LYS A 216 2.32 -9.18 2.51
C LYS A 216 1.43 -7.98 2.72
N ASN A 217 1.63 -7.31 3.85
CA ASN A 217 0.97 -6.06 4.21
C ASN A 217 1.67 -4.86 3.53
N PRO A 218 0.94 -3.77 3.18
CA PRO A 218 1.50 -2.60 2.53
C PRO A 218 2.77 -2.02 3.17
N ASP A 219 2.82 -1.94 4.49
CA ASP A 219 3.97 -1.36 5.21
C ASP A 219 5.22 -2.24 5.06
N VAL A 220 5.04 -3.56 5.13
CA VAL A 220 6.12 -4.54 4.94
C VAL A 220 6.62 -4.49 3.49
N VAL A 221 5.72 -4.38 2.52
CA VAL A 221 6.10 -4.25 1.11
C VAL A 221 6.93 -2.99 0.87
N PHE A 222 6.56 -1.87 1.50
CA PHE A 222 7.32 -0.63 1.39
C PHE A 222 8.74 -0.78 1.97
N GLU A 223 8.84 -1.26 3.20
CA GLU A 223 10.12 -1.36 3.92
C GLU A 223 11.09 -2.36 3.28
N GLU A 224 10.60 -3.55 2.91
CA GLU A 224 11.46 -4.62 2.39
C GLU A 224 11.86 -4.42 0.93
N PHE A 225 10.93 -3.97 0.07
CA PHE A 225 11.19 -3.90 -1.37
C PHE A 225 11.51 -2.49 -1.83
N PHE A 226 10.74 -1.49 -1.39
CA PHE A 226 10.84 -0.16 -1.98
C PHE A 226 11.89 0.72 -1.32
N ARG A 227 12.00 0.72 0.01
CA ARG A 227 12.82 1.70 0.74
C ARG A 227 14.27 1.72 0.27
N LEU A 228 14.93 0.57 0.24
CA LEU A 228 16.32 0.47 -0.20
C LEU A 228 16.44 0.64 -1.72
N GLN A 229 15.59 -0.03 -2.49
CA GLN A 229 15.74 -0.06 -3.94
C GLN A 229 15.46 1.31 -4.59
N LEU A 230 14.47 2.07 -4.09
CA LEU A 230 14.20 3.43 -4.54
C LEU A 230 15.36 4.38 -4.18
N ALA A 231 15.95 4.23 -3.00
CA ALA A 231 17.12 5.01 -2.61
C ALA A 231 18.33 4.71 -3.52
N SER A 232 18.57 3.43 -3.85
CA SER A 232 19.61 2.98 -4.79
C SER A 232 19.35 3.46 -6.22
N ALA A 233 18.09 3.57 -6.63
CA ALA A 233 17.67 4.14 -7.91
C ALA A 233 17.66 5.69 -7.92
N ASN A 234 18.27 6.33 -6.92
CA ASN A 234 18.35 7.79 -6.77
C ASN A 234 16.98 8.49 -6.63
N PHE A 235 15.96 7.84 -6.09
CA PHE A 235 14.72 8.53 -5.72
C PHE A 235 14.79 9.09 -4.30
N GLN A 236 14.15 10.24 -4.11
CA GLN A 236 13.72 10.73 -2.80
C GLN A 236 12.28 10.30 -2.58
N VAL A 237 12.04 9.58 -1.49
CA VAL A 237 10.72 9.08 -1.12
C VAL A 237 10.18 9.94 0.01
N GLU A 238 9.00 10.52 -0.17
CA GLU A 238 8.31 11.35 0.80
C GLU A 238 6.92 10.76 1.09
N PRO A 239 6.57 10.42 2.34
CA PRO A 239 5.22 9.97 2.67
C PRO A 239 4.26 11.14 2.46
N PHE A 240 3.22 10.91 1.64
CA PHE A 240 2.28 11.96 1.22
C PHE A 240 0.87 11.75 1.80
N GLY A 241 0.58 10.57 2.35
CA GLY A 241 -0.66 10.30 3.07
C GLY A 241 -1.17 8.87 2.87
N THR A 242 -2.48 8.74 2.82
CA THR A 242 -3.20 7.48 2.64
C THR A 242 -4.09 7.61 1.41
N TYR A 243 -3.96 6.71 0.43
CA TYR A 243 -4.80 6.75 -0.78
C TYR A 243 -6.01 5.83 -0.65
N ALA A 244 -5.80 4.62 -0.13
CA ALA A 244 -6.84 3.63 0.12
C ALA A 244 -6.93 3.30 1.61
N PRO A 245 -8.08 2.80 2.10
CA PRO A 245 -8.17 2.29 3.46
C PRO A 245 -7.05 1.28 3.73
N GLY A 246 -6.20 1.57 4.72
CA GLY A 246 -5.05 0.71 5.08
C GLY A 246 -3.86 0.79 4.14
N GLY A 247 -3.79 1.78 3.24
CA GLY A 247 -2.77 1.88 2.20
C GLY A 247 -2.03 3.22 2.14
N GLY A 248 -0.70 3.19 2.13
CA GLY A 248 0.16 4.37 2.05
C GLY A 248 0.29 4.98 0.64
N LEU A 249 0.38 6.30 0.57
CA LEU A 249 0.72 7.08 -0.61
C LEU A 249 2.09 7.74 -0.41
N TYR A 250 3.00 7.50 -1.34
CA TYR A 250 4.36 8.01 -1.33
C TYR A 250 4.63 8.82 -2.59
N LYS A 251 5.27 9.97 -2.43
CA LYS A 251 5.75 10.79 -3.55
C LYS A 251 7.21 10.45 -3.82
N LEU A 252 7.49 10.11 -5.08
CA LEU A 252 8.80 9.70 -5.57
C LEU A 252 9.38 10.82 -6.43
N THR A 253 10.45 11.46 -5.95
CA THR A 253 11.14 12.53 -6.69
C THR A 253 12.53 12.05 -7.09
N PRO A 254 12.82 11.85 -8.39
CA PRO A 254 14.16 11.51 -8.84
C PRO A 254 15.18 12.59 -8.43
N LYS A 255 16.29 12.19 -7.81
CA LYS A 255 17.36 13.11 -7.41
C LYS A 255 18.17 13.51 -8.63
N GLY A 256 18.42 14.82 -8.78
CA GLY A 256 19.32 15.34 -9.81
C GLY A 256 18.70 15.53 -11.20
N SER A 257 17.42 15.23 -11.39
CA SER A 257 16.68 15.53 -12.62
C SER A 257 15.46 16.42 -12.36
N ASN A 258 15.17 17.35 -13.28
CA ASN A 258 13.96 18.17 -13.27
C ASN A 258 12.71 17.39 -13.76
N THR A 259 12.70 16.08 -13.53
CA THR A 259 11.61 15.19 -13.92
C THR A 259 10.43 15.36 -12.98
N THR A 260 9.22 15.20 -13.52
CA THR A 260 7.99 15.21 -12.74
C THR A 260 8.01 14.11 -11.67
N PRO A 261 7.57 14.40 -10.43
CA PRO A 261 7.48 13.38 -9.39
C PRO A 261 6.45 12.31 -9.80
N LEU A 262 6.74 11.07 -9.44
CA LEU A 262 5.82 9.95 -9.53
C LEU A 262 5.17 9.74 -8.17
N TYR A 263 4.06 9.00 -8.14
CA TYR A 263 3.39 8.65 -6.90
C TYR A 263 3.22 7.13 -6.81
N LEU A 264 3.59 6.55 -5.67
CA LEU A 264 3.47 5.14 -5.38
C LEU A 264 2.34 4.97 -4.36
N THR A 265 1.33 4.19 -4.72
CA THR A 265 0.27 3.77 -3.80
C THR A 265 0.43 2.30 -3.50
N LEU A 266 0.39 1.98 -2.20
CA LEU A 266 0.32 0.61 -1.70
C LEU A 266 -1.04 0.47 -1.01
N ALA A 267 -1.84 -0.50 -1.40
CA ALA A 267 -3.16 -0.73 -0.80
C ALA A 267 -3.32 -2.21 -0.46
N PRO A 268 -4.07 -2.58 0.58
CA PRO A 268 -4.40 -3.98 0.80
C PRO A 268 -5.26 -4.50 -0.36
N ASP A 269 -5.07 -5.76 -0.71
CA ASP A 269 -6.00 -6.46 -1.61
C ASP A 269 -7.37 -6.62 -0.95
N LYS A 270 -8.36 -7.08 -1.72
CA LYS A 270 -9.73 -7.27 -1.25
C LYS A 270 -9.84 -8.25 -0.08
N GLN A 271 -8.89 -9.18 0.02
CA GLN A 271 -8.86 -10.19 1.08
C GLN A 271 -8.07 -9.73 2.32
N GLY A 272 -7.36 -8.60 2.24
CA GLY A 272 -6.45 -8.13 3.28
C GLY A 272 -5.20 -9.00 3.45
N THR A 273 -4.98 -9.95 2.55
CA THR A 273 -3.87 -10.92 2.61
C THR A 273 -2.67 -10.47 1.80
N GLY A 274 -2.87 -9.58 0.84
CA GLY A 274 -1.83 -9.10 -0.06
C GLY A 274 -1.82 -7.58 -0.17
N THR A 275 -0.84 -7.09 -0.93
CA THR A 275 -0.67 -5.67 -1.24
C THR A 275 -0.77 -5.46 -2.74
N ILE A 276 -1.51 -4.44 -3.12
CA ILE A 276 -1.62 -3.92 -4.46
C ILE A 276 -0.70 -2.72 -4.59
N VAL A 277 0.12 -2.74 -5.62
CA VAL A 277 1.13 -1.73 -5.93
C VAL A 277 0.75 -1.04 -7.22
N THR A 278 0.63 0.28 -7.16
CA THR A 278 0.32 1.11 -8.33
C THR A 278 1.22 2.34 -8.36
N ILE A 279 1.74 2.66 -9.54
CA ILE A 279 2.59 3.84 -9.78
C ILE A 279 1.81 4.81 -10.67
N TRP A 280 1.82 6.10 -10.30
CA TRP A 280 1.08 7.16 -10.99
C TRP A 280 2.02 8.24 -11.50
N LYS A 281 1.72 8.80 -12.68
CA LYS A 281 2.41 9.97 -13.27
C LYS A 281 2.07 11.28 -12.57
N LYS A 282 0.92 11.32 -11.91
CA LYS A 282 0.36 12.50 -11.24
C LYS A 282 -0.22 12.09 -9.90
N TYR A 283 -0.53 13.09 -9.08
CA TYR A 283 -1.22 12.87 -7.83
C TYR A 283 -2.56 12.21 -8.11
N PRO A 284 -2.85 11.05 -7.50
CA PRO A 284 -4.12 10.37 -7.74
C PRO A 284 -5.22 11.10 -6.95
N SER A 285 -6.06 11.85 -7.65
CA SER A 285 -7.26 12.49 -7.10
C SER A 285 -8.49 11.66 -7.43
N SER A 286 -9.34 11.41 -6.44
CA SER A 286 -10.61 10.71 -6.60
C SER A 286 -11.72 11.55 -7.26
N GLU A 287 -11.48 12.84 -7.51
CA GLU A 287 -12.42 13.76 -8.14
C GLU A 287 -11.93 14.13 -9.55
N GLU A 288 -12.51 13.49 -10.56
CA GLU A 288 -12.58 14.03 -11.93
C GLU A 288 -13.98 13.78 -12.52
#